data_AF-A0A8S3RRG1-F1
#
_entry.id   AF-A0A8S3RRG1-F1
#
_cell.length_a   1.000
_cell.length_b   1.000
_cell.length_c   1.000
_cell.angle_alpha   90.00
_cell.angle_beta   90.00
_cell.angle_gamma   90.00
#
_symmetry.space_group_name_H-M   'P 1'
#
loop_
_entity.id
_entity.type
_entity.pdbx_description
1 polymer ?
#
loop_
_entity_poly.entity_id
_entity_poly.type
_entity_poly.pdbx_seq_one_letter_code
_entity_poly.pdbx_strand_id
1 'polypeptide(L)'
;MITLLRNLTNMYPPHGGFDRVPSQNETTPGADLARIKYYRNYLAHLDEGKVECSEFNSAWEIISEAIGRLGGQQLKLECDQLKTKTLDQTNTEIMMDIKRSNDEIKELKESLNSLKQSHEALQDDHAEMTKEIQRLKTCQEDTVPWNVRGKDWT
;
A
#
# COMPACT_ATOMS: atom_id res chain seq x y z
N MET A 1 5.23 -3.91 14.16
CA MET A 1 5.11 -5.06 15.09
C MET A 1 6.48 -5.36 15.71
N ILE A 2 6.68 -4.94 16.97
CA ILE A 2 7.69 -5.42 17.96
C ILE A 2 7.15 -5.28 19.41
N THR A 3 5.85 -5.05 19.55
CA THR A 3 5.21 -4.50 20.76
C THR A 3 5.34 -5.44 21.95
N LEU A 4 5.28 -6.76 21.71
CA LEU A 4 5.47 -7.76 22.75
C LEU A 4 6.89 -7.74 23.31
N LEU A 5 7.91 -7.63 22.44
CA LEU A 5 9.30 -7.58 22.88
C LEU A 5 9.57 -6.32 23.71
N ARG A 6 9.06 -5.15 23.31
CA ARG A 6 9.18 -3.90 24.09
C ARG A 6 8.59 -3.99 25.51
N ASN A 7 7.51 -4.76 25.67
CA ASN A 7 6.73 -4.78 26.91
C ASN A 7 7.12 -5.91 27.86
N LEU A 8 7.69 -7.00 27.34
CA LEU A 8 8.09 -8.17 28.14
C LEU A 8 9.52 -8.07 28.63
N THR A 9 10.39 -7.38 27.90
CA THR A 9 11.75 -7.07 28.35
C THR A 9 11.73 -5.63 28.84
N ASN A 10 12.28 -5.36 30.03
CA ASN A 10 12.45 -3.99 30.57
C ASN A 10 13.50 -3.23 29.73
N MET A 11 13.23 -3.02 28.43
CA MET A 11 14.12 -2.41 27.47
C MET A 11 13.88 -0.91 27.45
N TYR A 12 14.94 -0.15 27.76
CA TYR A 12 14.91 1.28 27.63
C TYR A 12 14.75 1.68 26.15
N PRO A 13 13.87 2.64 25.84
CA PRO A 13 13.75 3.16 24.49
C PRO A 13 15.05 3.86 24.07
N PRO A 14 15.38 3.86 22.77
CA PRO A 14 16.43 4.72 22.26
C PRO A 14 16.04 6.21 22.41
N HIS A 15 17.00 7.12 22.26
CA HIS A 15 16.80 8.56 22.43
C HIS A 15 15.63 9.11 21.59
N GLY A 16 15.44 8.61 20.37
CA GLY A 16 14.36 9.00 19.47
C GLY A 16 13.05 8.23 19.64
N GLY A 17 12.97 7.32 20.62
CA GLY A 17 11.89 6.35 20.74
C GLY A 17 11.95 5.26 19.65
N PHE A 18 11.12 4.24 19.80
CA PHE A 18 11.21 3.04 18.95
C PHE A 18 10.59 3.17 17.55
N ASP A 19 10.05 4.33 17.20
CA ASP A 19 9.37 4.57 15.91
C ASP A 19 10.21 5.44 14.97
N ARG A 20 11.44 5.78 15.39
CA ARG A 20 12.44 6.48 14.58
C ARG A 20 13.67 5.61 14.43
N VAL A 21 14.43 5.84 13.36
CA VAL A 21 15.74 5.20 13.16
C VAL A 21 16.71 5.74 14.21
N PRO A 22 17.30 4.89 15.05
CA PRO A 22 18.32 5.32 16.00
C PRO A 22 19.63 5.67 15.28
N SER A 23 20.44 6.54 15.89
CA SER A 23 21.78 6.87 15.39
C SER A 23 22.65 5.60 15.28
N GLN A 24 23.58 5.56 14.32
CA GLN A 24 24.49 4.42 14.15
C GLN A 24 25.34 4.16 15.41
N ASN A 25 25.65 5.20 16.18
CA ASN A 25 26.41 5.11 17.42
C ASN A 25 25.56 4.59 18.60
N GLU A 26 24.25 4.49 18.45
CA GLU A 26 23.34 4.00 19.47
C GLU A 26 23.17 2.47 19.32
N THR A 27 23.96 1.73 20.09
CA THR A 27 24.04 0.26 20.05
C THR A 27 23.41 -0.39 21.28
N THR A 28 22.47 0.29 21.94
CA THR A 28 21.70 -0.29 23.03
C THR A 28 20.71 -1.33 22.48
N PRO A 29 20.27 -2.31 23.30
CA PRO A 29 19.26 -3.27 22.86
C PRO A 29 17.99 -2.59 22.33
N GLY A 30 17.57 -1.49 22.96
CA GLY A 30 16.40 -0.70 22.54
C GLY A 30 16.57 -0.11 21.14
N ALA A 31 17.76 0.42 20.85
CA ALA A 31 18.11 0.93 19.54
C ALA A 31 18.17 -0.19 18.49
N ASP A 32 18.77 -1.32 18.79
CA ASP A 32 18.82 -2.45 17.85
C ASP A 32 17.44 -3.00 17.50
N LEU A 33 16.54 -3.07 18.48
CA LEU A 33 15.15 -3.48 18.24
C LEU A 33 14.38 -2.45 17.40
N ALA A 34 14.58 -1.15 17.65
CA ALA A 34 14.01 -0.08 16.82
C ALA A 34 14.53 -0.13 15.38
N ARG A 35 15.83 -0.40 15.19
CA ARG A 35 16.49 -0.53 13.90
C ARG A 35 15.93 -1.71 13.09
N ILE A 36 15.80 -2.89 13.71
CA ILE A 36 15.19 -4.07 13.09
C ILE A 36 13.74 -3.78 12.67
N LYS A 37 12.95 -3.17 13.56
CA LYS A 37 11.57 -2.78 13.25
C LYS A 37 11.52 -1.87 12.02
N TYR A 38 12.34 -0.83 12.00
CA TYR A 38 12.32 0.17 10.95
C TYR A 38 12.65 -0.44 9.60
N TYR A 39 13.80 -1.11 9.46
CA TYR A 39 14.23 -1.63 8.16
C TYR A 39 13.34 -2.75 7.64
N ARG A 40 12.79 -3.61 8.53
CA ARG A 40 11.77 -4.57 8.11
C ARG A 40 10.53 -3.88 7.56
N ASN A 41 10.04 -2.84 8.24
CA ASN A 41 8.87 -2.10 7.79
C ASN A 41 9.15 -1.34 6.49
N TYR A 42 10.33 -0.73 6.36
CA TYR A 42 10.77 -0.06 5.13
C TYR A 42 10.72 -1.04 3.95
N LEU A 43 11.40 -2.18 4.06
CA LEU A 43 11.44 -3.19 2.98
C LEU A 43 10.05 -3.76 2.66
N ALA A 44 9.17 -3.92 3.65
CA ALA A 44 7.83 -4.48 3.47
C ALA A 44 6.83 -3.51 2.81
N HIS A 45 7.10 -2.20 2.85
CA HIS A 45 6.21 -1.15 2.35
C HIS A 45 6.82 -0.36 1.18
N LEU A 46 7.82 -0.91 0.50
CA LEU A 46 8.31 -0.31 -0.74
C LEU A 46 7.22 -0.40 -1.81
N ASP A 47 6.72 0.77 -2.22
CA ASP A 47 5.49 0.96 -3.01
C ASP A 47 5.48 0.25 -4.38
N GLU A 48 6.64 -0.17 -4.88
CA GLU A 48 6.78 -0.80 -6.19
C GLU A 48 7.23 -2.27 -6.14
N GLY A 49 7.45 -2.84 -4.94
CA GLY A 49 8.00 -4.19 -4.77
C GLY A 49 9.40 -4.39 -5.40
N LYS A 50 10.00 -3.32 -5.92
CA LYS A 50 11.37 -3.28 -6.43
C LYS A 50 12.24 -2.70 -5.33
N VAL A 51 13.15 -3.52 -4.83
CA VAL A 51 14.20 -3.10 -3.93
C VAL A 51 15.49 -3.20 -4.72
N GLU A 52 16.24 -2.11 -4.81
CA GLU A 52 17.56 -2.18 -5.42
C GLU A 52 18.45 -3.14 -4.62
N CYS A 53 19.26 -3.95 -5.29
CA CYS A 53 20.11 -4.92 -4.59
C CYS A 53 21.01 -4.24 -3.55
N SER A 54 21.46 -3.01 -3.81
CA SER A 54 22.22 -2.20 -2.86
C SER A 54 21.44 -1.89 -1.59
N GLU A 55 20.19 -1.41 -1.72
CA GLU A 55 19.33 -1.08 -0.59
C GLU A 55 18.99 -2.32 0.24
N PHE A 56 18.66 -3.43 -0.42
CA PHE A 56 18.42 -4.69 0.27
C PHE A 56 19.67 -5.13 1.05
N ASN A 57 20.84 -5.08 0.42
CA ASN A 57 22.10 -5.49 1.05
C ASN A 57 22.45 -4.61 2.26
N SER A 58 22.29 -3.29 2.14
CA SER A 58 22.54 -2.36 3.25
C SER A 58 21.56 -2.58 4.40
N ALA A 59 20.26 -2.71 4.12
CA ALA A 59 19.26 -2.99 5.15
C ALA A 59 19.52 -4.34 5.84
N TRP A 60 19.91 -5.35 5.07
CA TRP A 60 20.26 -6.67 5.59
C TRP A 60 21.43 -6.63 6.56
N GLU A 61 22.54 -6.01 6.16
CA GLU A 61 23.73 -5.87 7.01
C GLU A 61 23.40 -5.17 8.33
N ILE A 62 22.62 -4.09 8.25
CA ILE A 62 22.19 -3.35 9.43
C ILE A 62 21.35 -4.23 10.37
N ILE A 63 20.44 -5.03 9.82
CA ILE A 63 19.60 -5.96 10.58
C ILE A 63 20.44 -7.08 11.19
N SER A 64 21.35 -7.71 10.42
CA SER A 64 22.13 -8.84 10.91
C SER A 64 23.13 -8.43 12.00
N GLU A 65 23.73 -7.24 11.88
CA GLU A 65 24.53 -6.63 12.95
C GLU A 65 23.72 -6.35 14.23
N ALA A 66 22.50 -5.83 14.10
CA ALA A 66 21.60 -5.59 15.24
C ALA A 66 21.18 -6.90 15.93
N ILE A 67 20.88 -7.94 15.15
CA ILE A 67 20.59 -9.29 15.67
C ILE A 67 21.82 -9.86 16.39
N GLY A 68 23.01 -9.68 15.82
CA GLY A 68 24.28 -10.09 16.42
C GLY A 68 24.55 -9.45 17.77
N ARG A 69 24.24 -8.15 17.92
CA ARG A 69 24.36 -7.45 19.22
C ARG A 69 23.33 -7.93 20.24
N LEU A 70 22.11 -8.27 19.80
CA LEU A 70 21.03 -8.70 20.68
C LEU A 70 21.17 -10.14 21.18
N GLY A 71 21.61 -11.06 20.33
CA GLY A 71 21.65 -12.49 20.67
C GLY A 71 22.92 -13.23 20.24
N GLY A 72 23.98 -12.48 19.93
CA GLY A 72 25.33 -13.00 19.72
C GLY A 72 25.66 -13.36 18.27
N GLN A 73 26.94 -13.65 18.04
CA GLN A 73 27.50 -13.92 16.72
C GLN A 73 26.85 -15.12 16.01
N GLN A 74 26.38 -16.10 16.77
CA GLN A 74 25.69 -17.27 16.23
C GLN A 74 24.38 -16.87 15.53
N LEU A 75 23.56 -16.01 16.15
CA LEU A 75 22.33 -15.54 15.52
C LEU A 75 22.61 -14.65 14.31
N LYS A 76 23.69 -13.86 14.35
CA LYS A 76 24.14 -13.11 13.18
C LYS A 76 24.47 -14.04 12.01
N LEU A 77 25.24 -15.09 12.28
CA LEU A 77 25.63 -16.08 11.27
C LEU A 77 24.41 -16.78 10.68
N GLU A 78 23.47 -17.22 11.53
CA GLU A 78 22.22 -17.81 11.08
C GLU A 78 21.40 -16.83 10.25
N CYS A 79 21.32 -15.57 10.67
CA CYS A 79 20.69 -14.52 9.89
C CYS A 79 21.36 -14.41 8.52
N ASP A 80 22.67 -14.24 8.44
CA ASP A 80 23.40 -14.12 7.17
C ASP A 80 23.22 -15.35 6.25
N GLN A 81 23.14 -16.56 6.81
CA GLN A 81 22.84 -17.78 6.06
C GLN A 81 21.45 -17.75 5.41
N LEU A 82 20.45 -17.13 6.05
CA LEU A 82 19.11 -16.99 5.47
C LEU A 82 19.13 -16.15 4.19
N LYS A 83 20.13 -15.30 3.99
CA LYS A 83 20.27 -14.47 2.78
C LYS A 83 20.45 -15.32 1.52
N THR A 84 21.19 -16.41 1.65
CA THR A 84 21.58 -17.29 0.54
C THR A 84 20.90 -18.65 0.59
N LYS A 85 20.12 -18.90 1.64
CA LYS A 85 19.41 -20.17 1.81
C LYS A 85 18.42 -20.33 0.66
N THR A 86 18.56 -21.42 -0.09
CA THR A 86 17.58 -21.81 -1.10
C THR A 86 16.25 -22.07 -0.43
N LEU A 87 15.18 -21.49 -0.98
CA LEU A 87 13.83 -21.86 -0.59
C LEU A 87 13.62 -23.33 -0.96
N ASP A 88 12.93 -24.07 -0.08
CA ASP A 88 12.45 -25.39 -0.46
C ASP A 88 11.35 -25.26 -1.53
N GLN A 89 10.95 -26.40 -2.09
CA GLN A 89 9.99 -26.43 -3.19
C GLN A 89 8.64 -25.81 -2.78
N THR A 90 8.16 -26.09 -1.58
CA THR A 90 6.90 -25.53 -1.05
C THR A 90 6.97 -24.01 -0.92
N ASN A 91 8.05 -23.46 -0.36
CA ASN A 91 8.22 -22.01 -0.25
C ASN A 91 8.35 -21.34 -1.62
N THR A 92 8.95 -22.03 -2.59
CA THR A 92 9.06 -21.57 -3.97
C THR A 92 7.68 -21.49 -4.64
N GLU A 93 6.85 -22.52 -4.48
CA GLU A 93 5.47 -22.56 -5.00
C GLU A 93 4.62 -21.44 -4.38
N ILE A 94 4.67 -21.27 -3.06
CA ILE A 94 3.97 -20.18 -2.35
C ILE A 94 4.41 -18.81 -2.90
N MET A 95 5.70 -18.61 -3.14
CA MET A 95 6.21 -17.35 -3.67
C MET A 95 5.73 -17.09 -5.11
N MET A 96 5.64 -18.13 -5.94
CA MET A 96 5.07 -18.03 -7.30
C MET A 96 3.59 -17.68 -7.27
N ASP A 97 2.81 -18.31 -6.37
CA ASP A 97 1.39 -18.01 -6.21
C ASP A 97 1.15 -16.58 -5.71
N ILE A 98 1.92 -16.12 -4.72
CA ILE A 98 1.87 -14.73 -4.26
C ILE A 98 2.18 -13.76 -5.40
N LYS A 99 3.19 -14.07 -6.22
CA LYS A 99 3.54 -13.24 -7.37
C LYS A 99 2.39 -13.18 -8.38
N ARG A 100 1.80 -14.32 -8.73
CA ARG A 100 0.64 -14.39 -9.62
C ARG A 100 -0.53 -13.57 -9.11
N SER A 101 -0.90 -13.75 -7.84
CA SER A 101 -1.99 -12.97 -7.23
C SER A 101 -1.69 -11.46 -7.22
N ASN A 102 -0.45 -11.05 -6.99
CA ASN A 102 -0.07 -9.63 -7.05
C ASN A 102 -0.20 -9.06 -8.47
N ASP A 103 0.21 -9.82 -9.49
CA ASP A 103 0.06 -9.42 -10.90
C ASP A 103 -1.43 -9.30 -11.27
N GLU A 104 -2.27 -10.27 -10.88
CA GLU A 104 -3.73 -10.21 -11.07
C GLU A 104 -4.38 -9.01 -10.36
N ILE A 105 -3.98 -8.72 -9.11
CA ILE A 105 -4.46 -7.55 -8.38
C ILE A 105 -4.09 -6.25 -9.11
N LYS A 106 -2.90 -6.18 -9.69
CA LYS A 106 -2.45 -5.02 -10.45
C LYS A 106 -3.29 -4.80 -11.70
N GLU A 107 -3.53 -5.85 -12.49
CA GLU A 107 -4.37 -5.79 -13.70
C GLU A 107 -5.81 -5.38 -13.37
N LEU A 108 -6.37 -5.91 -12.27
CA LEU A 108 -7.71 -5.54 -11.80
C LEU A 108 -7.78 -4.07 -11.37
N LYS A 109 -6.75 -3.54 -10.70
CA LYS A 109 -6.67 -2.12 -10.33
C LYS A 109 -6.63 -1.21 -11.55
N GLU A 110 -5.84 -1.56 -12.57
CA GLU A 110 -5.75 -0.80 -13.83
C GLU A 110 -7.09 -0.82 -14.60
N SER A 111 -7.75 -1.97 -14.64
CA SER A 111 -9.09 -2.12 -15.24
C SER A 111 -10.15 -1.31 -14.50
N LEU A 112 -10.14 -1.33 -13.15
CA LEU A 112 -11.05 -0.54 -12.33
C LEU A 112 -10.87 0.96 -12.55
N ASN A 113 -9.63 1.42 -12.67
CA ASN A 113 -9.33 2.83 -12.93
C ASN A 113 -9.87 3.27 -14.30
N SER A 114 -9.71 2.43 -15.33
CA SER A 114 -10.27 2.68 -16.66
C SER A 114 -11.79 2.73 -16.65
N LEU A 115 -12.43 1.80 -15.94
CA LEU A 115 -13.89 1.76 -15.78
C LEU A 115 -14.41 3.03 -15.09
N LYS A 116 -13.71 3.47 -14.04
CA LYS A 116 -14.07 4.70 -13.30
C LYS A 116 -14.03 5.93 -14.20
N GLN A 117 -12.99 6.08 -15.02
CA GLN A 117 -12.89 7.19 -15.99
C GLN A 117 -14.03 7.16 -17.01
N SER A 118 -14.38 5.97 -17.53
CA SER A 118 -15.51 5.83 -18.44
C SER A 118 -16.85 6.14 -17.76
N HIS A 119 -17.00 5.80 -16.48
CA HIS A 119 -18.21 6.12 -15.72
C HIS A 119 -18.36 7.63 -15.50
N GLU A 120 -17.28 8.34 -15.18
CA GLU A 120 -17.26 9.79 -15.04
C GLU A 120 -17.65 10.47 -16.37
N ALA A 121 -17.09 10.03 -17.49
CA ALA A 121 -17.46 10.56 -18.82
C ALA A 121 -18.95 10.33 -19.14
N LEU A 122 -19.48 9.14 -18.86
CA LEU A 122 -20.91 8.86 -19.07
C LEU A 122 -21.82 9.68 -18.15
N GLN A 123 -21.38 10.02 -16.92
CA GLN A 123 -22.13 10.89 -16.03
C GLN A 123 -22.21 12.32 -16.57
N ASP A 124 -21.12 12.83 -17.16
CA ASP A 124 -21.08 14.15 -17.79
C ASP A 124 -22.02 14.19 -19.02
N ASP A 125 -21.93 13.19 -19.90
CA ASP A 125 -22.82 13.06 -21.06
C ASP A 125 -24.30 12.99 -20.63
N HIS A 126 -24.60 12.21 -19.59
CA HIS A 126 -25.95 12.12 -19.05
C HIS A 126 -26.44 13.46 -18.48
N ALA A 127 -25.58 14.21 -17.80
CA ALA A 127 -25.91 15.54 -17.29
C ALA A 127 -26.19 16.54 -18.42
N GLU A 128 -25.43 16.49 -19.51
CA GLU A 128 -25.65 17.32 -20.70
C GLU A 128 -26.97 16.96 -21.39
N MET A 129 -27.22 15.67 -21.63
CA MET A 129 -28.47 15.19 -22.23
C MET A 129 -29.68 15.59 -21.38
N THR A 130 -29.57 15.52 -20.06
CA THR A 130 -30.64 15.96 -19.14
C THR A 130 -30.97 17.45 -19.33
N LYS A 131 -29.96 18.30 -19.49
CA LYS A 131 -30.16 19.75 -19.75
C LYS A 131 -30.82 19.98 -21.10
N GLU A 132 -30.42 19.25 -22.13
CA GLU A 132 -30.99 19.42 -23.47
C GLU A 132 -32.45 18.96 -23.55
N ILE A 133 -32.79 17.83 -22.91
CA ILE A 133 -34.20 17.40 -22.76
C ILE A 133 -35.03 18.49 -22.07
N GLN A 134 -34.49 19.15 -21.05
CA GLN A 134 -35.19 20.20 -20.34
C GLN A 134 -35.40 21.45 -21.21
N ARG A 135 -34.41 21.83 -22.04
CA ARG A 135 -34.55 22.91 -23.03
C ARG A 135 -35.59 22.60 -24.10
N LEU A 136 -35.58 21.39 -24.64
CA LEU A 136 -36.54 20.96 -25.65
C LEU A 136 -37.98 20.98 -25.09
N LYS A 137 -38.17 20.56 -23.84
CA LYS A 137 -39.47 20.67 -23.16
C LYS A 137 -39.95 22.12 -23.06
N THR A 138 -39.09 23.05 -22.64
CA THR A 138 -39.47 24.47 -22.54
C THR A 138 -39.82 25.09 -23.90
N CYS A 139 -39.02 24.82 -24.94
CA CYS A 139 -39.31 25.31 -26.29
C CYS A 139 -40.63 24.74 -26.84
N GLN A 140 -40.92 23.46 -26.58
CA GLN A 140 -42.17 22.84 -27.00
C GLN A 140 -43.37 23.47 -26.30
N GLU A 141 -43.28 23.70 -24.98
CA GLU A 141 -44.32 24.41 -24.23
C GLU A 141 -44.57 25.80 -24.83
N ASP A 142 -43.55 26.60 -25.16
CA ASP A 142 -43.74 27.94 -25.74
C ASP A 142 -44.39 27.92 -27.13
N THR A 143 -44.25 26.82 -27.87
CA THR A 143 -44.79 26.69 -29.24
C THR A 143 -46.28 26.28 -29.27
N VAL A 144 -46.85 25.78 -28.16
CA VAL A 144 -48.27 25.40 -28.09
C VAL A 144 -49.16 26.65 -28.07
N PRO A 145 -50.08 26.86 -29.05
CA PRO A 145 -50.95 28.03 -29.10
C PRO A 145 -51.78 28.19 -27.81
N TRP A 146 -51.94 29.42 -27.33
CA TRP A 146 -52.64 29.72 -26.06
C TRP A 146 -54.06 29.18 -25.98
N ASN A 147 -54.72 28.90 -27.12
CA ASN A 147 -56.10 28.42 -27.13
C ASN A 147 -56.27 26.94 -26.70
N VAL A 148 -55.17 26.17 -26.65
CA VAL A 148 -55.20 24.73 -26.35
C VAL A 148 -54.80 24.43 -24.90
N ARG A 149 -54.19 25.40 -24.19
CA ARG A 149 -53.83 25.27 -22.78
C ARG A 149 -55.06 25.55 -21.90
N GLY A 150 -55.77 24.49 -21.50
CA GLY A 150 -56.81 24.58 -20.45
C GLY A 150 -58.25 24.37 -20.89
N LYS A 151 -58.53 23.36 -21.71
CA LYS A 151 -59.90 22.79 -21.81
C LYS A 151 -60.09 21.66 -20.79
N ASP A 152 -59.86 21.96 -19.52
CA ASP A 152 -60.37 21.18 -18.40
C ASP A 152 -61.40 22.06 -17.68
N TRP A 153 -62.62 22.12 -18.20
CA TRP A 153 -63.79 22.65 -17.48
C TRP A 153 -64.81 21.52 -17.35
N THR A 154 -64.78 20.85 -16.20
CA THR A 154 -65.95 20.20 -15.58
C THR A 154 -65.99 20.63 -14.13
#